data_AF-A0A453BQ07-F1
#
_entry.id   AF-A0A453BQ07-F1
#
_cell.length_a   1.000
_cell.length_b   1.000
_cell.length_c   1.000
_cell.angle_alpha   90.00
_cell.angle_beta   90.00
_cell.angle_gamma   90.00
#
_symmetry.space_group_name_H-M   'P 1'
#
loop_
_entity.id
_entity.type
_entity.pdbx_description
1 polymer ?
#
loop_
_entity_poly.entity_id
_entity_poly.type
_entity_poly.pdbx_seq_one_letter_code
_entity_poly.pdbx_strand_id
1 'polypeptide(L)'
;AGCKGNHPSPRPPRASLGVPGKMHPKPPLLLLLFFAAGEAAGTSLTATPTKLTQSDQEIKIRWSDLPSPDGLDHVAIYSPPSSSDRDFLGYIFLNGSASWRSGRGELTLPRLPNLRAPYQFRLFRWPAKEYSYHHVDHDGNPLPHGRHRVALSGEVAFAGSAARPEQVHLAFADRADEMRVMFVCADAVKRAVRYGLEKEEEKGWTEVGTEVRTYEQKHMCDAPANDSVGWRHPGFVFDGLMNGLEPGRRYFYKV
;
A
#
# COMPACT_ATOMS: atom_id res chain seq x y z
N ALA A 1 -45.97 29.33 6.85
CA ALA A 1 -46.75 29.76 5.66
C ALA A 1 -45.81 29.69 4.46
N GLY A 2 -46.05 28.95 3.37
CA GLY A 2 -47.20 28.17 2.96
C GLY A 2 -46.74 27.04 2.03
N CYS A 3 -47.50 25.95 2.09
CA CYS A 3 -47.38 24.76 1.27
C CYS A 3 -48.10 24.91 -0.08
N LYS A 4 -47.85 23.92 -0.95
CA LYS A 4 -48.74 23.30 -1.97
C LYS A 4 -48.53 23.70 -3.44
N GLY A 5 -48.42 22.64 -4.24
CA GLY A 5 -48.62 22.60 -5.68
C GLY A 5 -48.55 21.16 -6.21
N ASN A 6 -49.50 20.30 -5.79
CA ASN A 6 -49.79 19.00 -6.41
C ASN A 6 -50.77 19.21 -7.57
N HIS A 7 -50.57 18.57 -8.74
CA HIS A 7 -51.56 17.66 -9.35
C HIS A 7 -51.09 17.05 -10.71
N PRO A 8 -51.68 15.92 -11.15
CA PRO A 8 -51.12 14.96 -12.10
C PRO A 8 -51.88 14.86 -13.44
N SER A 9 -51.27 14.11 -14.39
CA SER A 9 -51.78 13.31 -15.55
C SER A 9 -53.02 13.73 -16.33
N PRO A 10 -53.03 13.48 -17.67
CA PRO A 10 -53.80 12.32 -18.14
C PRO A 10 -53.22 11.53 -19.33
N ARG A 11 -53.50 10.23 -19.35
CA ARG A 11 -53.68 9.32 -20.52
C ARG A 11 -55.19 8.98 -20.60
N PRO A 12 -55.75 8.27 -21.61
CA PRO A 12 -55.37 7.93 -23.01
C PRO A 12 -56.57 8.18 -24.00
N PRO A 13 -56.61 7.53 -25.19
CA PRO A 13 -57.71 6.56 -25.39
C PRO A 13 -57.35 5.21 -26.05
N ARG A 14 -58.28 4.25 -25.82
CA ARG A 14 -58.50 2.86 -26.32
C ARG A 14 -58.87 2.81 -27.82
N ALA A 15 -59.04 1.72 -28.60
CA ALA A 15 -59.18 0.24 -28.45
C ALA A 15 -58.86 -0.42 -29.83
N SER A 16 -58.55 -1.73 -29.96
CA SER A 16 -59.49 -2.80 -30.37
C SER A 16 -58.68 -4.11 -30.56
N LEU A 17 -58.88 -5.18 -29.77
CA LEU A 17 -59.76 -6.36 -29.99
C LEU A 17 -59.46 -7.21 -31.24
N GLY A 18 -58.98 -8.44 -31.00
CA GLY A 18 -58.85 -9.54 -31.96
C GLY A 18 -58.16 -10.79 -31.37
N VAL A 19 -58.94 -11.80 -30.98
CA VAL A 19 -58.59 -13.20 -30.63
C VAL A 19 -59.76 -14.03 -31.22
N PRO A 20 -59.66 -15.28 -31.72
CA PRO A 20 -58.72 -16.37 -31.34
C PRO A 20 -58.10 -17.18 -32.49
N GLY A 21 -57.07 -17.96 -32.17
CA GLY A 21 -56.63 -19.08 -33.00
C GLY A 21 -55.65 -19.98 -32.24
N LYS A 22 -56.17 -21.07 -31.66
CA LYS A 22 -55.34 -22.18 -31.14
C LYS A 22 -54.74 -22.92 -32.33
N MET A 23 -53.41 -22.98 -32.40
CA MET A 23 -52.68 -24.02 -33.15
C MET A 23 -51.37 -24.32 -32.43
N HIS A 24 -51.24 -25.53 -31.91
CA HIS A 24 -49.94 -26.10 -31.57
C HIS A 24 -49.36 -26.74 -32.83
N PRO A 25 -48.10 -26.42 -33.17
CA PRO A 25 -47.18 -27.51 -33.51
C PRO A 25 -45.75 -27.30 -32.98
N LYS A 26 -45.23 -28.39 -32.39
CA LYS A 26 -43.83 -28.87 -32.27
C LYS A 26 -42.72 -27.90 -31.80
N PRO A 27 -41.89 -28.29 -30.81
CA PRO A 27 -40.81 -27.45 -30.31
C PRO A 27 -39.67 -27.36 -31.34
N PRO A 28 -39.05 -26.19 -31.53
CA PRO A 28 -37.79 -26.11 -32.25
C PRO A 28 -36.67 -26.61 -31.33
N LEU A 29 -35.81 -27.47 -31.87
CA LEU A 29 -34.54 -27.84 -31.26
C LEU A 29 -33.67 -26.59 -31.18
N LEU A 30 -33.66 -25.93 -30.02
CA LEU A 30 -32.83 -24.77 -29.74
C LEU A 30 -31.38 -25.26 -29.57
N LEU A 31 -30.58 -25.13 -30.62
CA LEU A 31 -29.14 -25.35 -30.54
C LEU A 31 -28.53 -24.19 -29.73
N LEU A 32 -28.39 -24.39 -28.42
CA LEU A 32 -27.64 -23.52 -27.53
C LEU A 32 -26.16 -23.59 -27.94
N LEU A 33 -25.74 -22.66 -28.81
CA LEU A 33 -24.34 -22.31 -28.94
C LEU A 33 -23.91 -21.72 -27.61
N PHE A 34 -23.30 -22.54 -26.75
CA PHE A 34 -22.46 -22.06 -25.68
C PHE A 34 -21.29 -21.35 -26.34
N PHE A 35 -21.43 -20.04 -26.55
CA PHE A 35 -20.26 -19.18 -26.54
C PHE A 35 -19.68 -19.35 -25.14
N ALA A 36 -18.63 -20.16 -25.03
CA ALA A 36 -17.66 -19.96 -23.97
C ALA A 36 -17.23 -18.51 -24.14
N ALA A 37 -17.77 -17.61 -23.30
CA ALA A 37 -17.16 -16.33 -23.07
C ALA A 37 -15.78 -16.68 -22.53
N GLY A 38 -14.79 -16.70 -23.43
CA GLY A 38 -13.41 -16.66 -23.02
C GLY A 38 -13.32 -15.44 -22.13
N GLU A 39 -13.09 -15.68 -20.85
CA GLU A 39 -12.77 -14.63 -19.90
C GLU A 39 -11.61 -13.87 -20.55
N ALA A 40 -11.89 -12.65 -21.00
CA ALA A 40 -10.86 -11.81 -21.57
C ALA A 40 -9.81 -11.70 -20.47
N ALA A 41 -8.63 -12.29 -20.69
CA ALA A 41 -7.58 -12.31 -19.70
C ALA A 41 -7.31 -10.87 -19.26
N GLY A 42 -7.73 -10.53 -18.04
CA GLY A 42 -7.52 -9.22 -17.49
C GLY A 42 -6.02 -8.97 -17.33
N THR A 43 -5.60 -7.71 -17.40
CA THR A 43 -4.21 -7.33 -17.15
C THR A 43 -3.75 -7.94 -15.82
N SER A 44 -2.65 -8.69 -15.85
CA SER A 44 -2.09 -9.31 -14.64
C SER A 44 -1.03 -8.40 -14.03
N LEU A 45 -0.88 -8.45 -12.70
CA LEU A 45 0.19 -7.80 -11.97
C LEU A 45 0.66 -8.71 -10.83
N THR A 46 1.96 -8.94 -10.73
CA THR A 46 2.56 -9.77 -9.69
C THR A 46 3.75 -9.06 -9.07
N ALA A 47 3.98 -9.32 -7.78
CA ALA A 47 5.12 -8.81 -7.04
C ALA A 47 5.81 -9.99 -6.33
N THR A 48 7.13 -10.08 -6.45
CA THR A 48 7.93 -11.17 -5.89
C THR A 48 9.22 -10.65 -5.27
N PRO A 49 9.64 -11.14 -4.10
CA PRO A 49 8.95 -12.15 -3.28
C PRO A 49 7.73 -11.58 -2.53
N THR A 50 6.79 -12.45 -2.11
CA THR A 50 5.60 -12.05 -1.32
C THR A 50 5.89 -11.93 0.18
N LYS A 51 7.00 -12.50 0.65
CA LYS A 51 7.50 -12.36 2.02
C LYS A 51 8.92 -11.82 1.97
N LEU A 52 9.14 -10.66 2.58
CA LEU A 52 10.43 -9.99 2.65
C LEU A 52 11.16 -10.35 3.94
N THR A 53 12.44 -10.62 3.79
CA THR A 53 13.41 -10.94 4.84
C THR A 53 14.56 -9.93 4.81
N GLN A 54 15.50 -10.00 5.75
CA GLN A 54 16.66 -9.11 5.75
C GLN A 54 17.59 -9.30 4.55
N SER A 55 17.61 -10.49 3.95
CA SER A 55 18.43 -10.83 2.78
C SER A 55 17.84 -10.32 1.47
N ASP A 56 16.55 -10.00 1.43
CA ASP A 56 15.91 -9.51 0.20
C ASP A 56 16.32 -8.06 -0.05
N GLN A 57 16.98 -7.84 -1.19
CA GLN A 57 17.46 -6.52 -1.61
C GLN A 57 16.53 -5.85 -2.62
N GLU A 58 15.64 -6.62 -3.25
CA GLU A 58 14.85 -6.16 -4.40
C GLU A 58 13.46 -6.79 -4.43
N ILE A 59 12.51 -6.07 -5.03
CA ILE A 59 11.16 -6.56 -5.34
C ILE A 59 10.97 -6.47 -6.84
N LYS A 60 10.61 -7.59 -7.47
CA LYS A 60 10.30 -7.65 -8.90
C LYS A 60 8.81 -7.53 -9.11
N ILE A 61 8.41 -6.57 -9.93
CA ILE A 61 7.04 -6.32 -10.33
C ILE A 61 6.90 -6.71 -11.79
N ARG A 62 5.97 -7.62 -12.11
CA ARG A 62 5.71 -8.06 -13.48
C ARG A 62 4.26 -7.87 -13.84
N TRP A 63 4.00 -7.42 -15.07
CA TRP A 63 2.66 -7.34 -15.62
C TRP A 63 2.58 -8.00 -16.98
N SER A 64 1.38 -8.45 -17.34
CA SER A 64 1.07 -8.91 -18.68
C SER A 64 -0.31 -8.47 -19.14
N ASP A 65 -0.54 -8.55 -20.45
CA ASP A 65 -1.85 -8.36 -21.06
C ASP A 65 -2.46 -6.97 -20.78
N LEU A 66 -1.60 -5.95 -20.75
CA LEU A 66 -2.01 -4.54 -20.67
C LEU A 66 -2.42 -4.04 -22.07
N PRO A 67 -3.70 -3.72 -22.31
CA PRO A 67 -4.14 -3.27 -23.62
C PRO A 67 -3.71 -1.81 -23.90
N SER A 68 -3.16 -1.57 -25.09
CA SER A 68 -2.77 -0.23 -25.56
C SER A 68 -1.92 0.55 -24.55
N PRO A 69 -0.71 0.07 -24.18
CA PRO A 69 0.13 0.72 -23.19
C PRO A 69 0.47 2.17 -23.55
N ASP A 70 0.51 3.05 -22.55
CA ASP A 70 0.94 4.44 -22.65
C ASP A 70 2.25 4.65 -21.85
N GLY A 71 3.05 5.64 -22.26
CA GLY A 71 4.32 5.95 -21.61
C GLY A 71 4.17 6.50 -20.18
N LEU A 72 2.97 6.98 -19.83
CA LEU A 72 2.63 7.48 -18.49
C LEU A 72 1.92 6.42 -17.62
N ASP A 73 1.63 5.22 -18.15
CA ASP A 73 1.14 4.12 -17.34
C ASP A 73 2.14 3.83 -16.21
N HIS A 74 1.63 3.50 -15.02
CA HIS A 74 2.48 3.41 -13.83
C HIS A 74 2.02 2.32 -12.87
N VAL A 75 2.97 1.86 -12.05
CA VAL A 75 2.70 1.08 -10.85
C VAL A 75 2.81 2.00 -9.65
N ALA A 76 1.74 2.09 -8.87
CA ALA A 76 1.72 2.80 -7.60
C ALA A 76 1.89 1.84 -6.42
N ILE A 77 2.54 2.33 -5.36
CA ILE A 77 2.96 1.58 -4.18
C ILE A 77 2.04 1.95 -3.01
N TYR A 78 1.42 0.96 -2.38
CA TYR A 78 0.51 1.16 -1.26
C TYR A 78 0.96 0.35 -0.05
N SER A 79 0.76 0.91 1.14
CA SER A 79 0.89 0.22 2.42
C SER A 79 0.15 1.05 3.46
N PRO A 80 -0.95 0.61 4.09
CA PRO A 80 -1.53 -0.71 3.95
C PRO A 80 -2.19 -0.93 2.57
N PRO A 81 -2.48 -2.18 2.19
CA PRO A 81 -3.22 -2.50 0.97
C PRO A 81 -4.65 -1.95 0.94
N SER A 82 -5.19 -1.50 2.07
CA SER A 82 -6.52 -0.89 2.18
C SER A 82 -6.57 0.59 1.80
N SER A 83 -5.42 1.24 1.56
CA SER A 83 -5.37 2.65 1.15
C SER A 83 -6.20 2.91 -0.12
N SER A 84 -6.82 4.08 -0.19
CA SER A 84 -7.51 4.55 -1.40
C SER A 84 -6.55 4.64 -2.58
N ASP A 85 -7.04 4.51 -3.81
CA ASP A 85 -6.20 4.61 -5.02
C ASP A 85 -5.47 5.95 -5.14
N ARG A 86 -5.97 7.01 -4.49
CA ARG A 86 -5.33 8.34 -4.49
C ARG A 86 -4.19 8.48 -3.48
N ASP A 87 -4.05 7.54 -2.55
CA ASP A 87 -3.19 7.68 -1.38
C ASP A 87 -1.99 6.72 -1.47
N PHE A 88 -1.32 6.70 -2.63
CA PHE A 88 -0.10 5.92 -2.82
C PHE A 88 1.11 6.59 -2.17
N LEU A 89 2.08 5.78 -1.77
CA LEU A 89 3.37 6.21 -1.21
C LEU A 89 4.34 6.76 -2.25
N GLY A 90 4.25 6.21 -3.45
CA GLY A 90 5.12 6.51 -4.58
C GLY A 90 4.66 5.69 -5.79
N TYR A 91 5.31 5.94 -6.92
CA TYR A 91 4.97 5.31 -8.18
C TYR A 91 6.21 5.13 -9.06
N ILE A 92 6.08 4.28 -10.07
CA ILE A 92 7.09 4.06 -11.11
C ILE A 92 6.38 3.94 -12.45
N PHE A 93 6.86 4.65 -13.47
CA PHE A 93 6.33 4.49 -14.82
C PHE A 93 6.74 3.14 -15.43
N LEU A 94 5.81 2.54 -16.19
CA LEU A 94 6.05 1.30 -16.92
C LEU A 94 7.14 1.45 -17.97
N ASN A 95 7.37 2.67 -18.45
CA ASN A 95 8.38 2.99 -19.45
C ASN A 95 9.82 2.67 -19.02
N GLY A 96 10.06 2.40 -17.73
CA GLY A 96 11.32 1.87 -17.21
C GLY A 96 11.62 0.43 -17.64
N SER A 97 10.63 -0.33 -18.14
CA SER A 97 10.82 -1.68 -18.70
C SER A 97 10.94 -1.63 -20.20
N ALA A 98 12.03 -2.11 -20.80
CA ALA A 98 12.22 -2.08 -22.26
C ALA A 98 11.05 -2.70 -23.08
N SER A 99 10.33 -3.67 -22.51
CA SER A 99 9.22 -4.39 -23.16
C SER A 99 7.84 -3.75 -22.97
N TRP A 100 7.73 -2.62 -22.25
CA TRP A 100 6.44 -2.05 -21.81
C TRP A 100 5.42 -1.87 -22.94
N ARG A 101 5.88 -1.46 -24.14
CA ARG A 101 5.05 -1.23 -25.33
C ARG A 101 4.30 -2.48 -25.81
N SER A 102 4.79 -3.67 -25.46
CA SER A 102 4.16 -4.95 -25.81
C SER A 102 3.00 -5.34 -24.90
N GLY A 103 2.65 -4.50 -23.92
CA GLY A 103 1.62 -4.79 -22.91
C GLY A 103 2.13 -5.67 -21.77
N ARG A 104 3.44 -5.88 -21.68
CA ARG A 104 4.11 -6.72 -20.69
C ARG A 104 5.40 -6.08 -20.24
N GLY A 105 5.86 -6.38 -19.04
CA GLY A 105 7.14 -5.87 -18.58
C GLY A 105 7.52 -6.31 -17.18
N GLU A 106 8.72 -5.90 -16.78
CA GLU A 106 9.27 -6.12 -15.45
C GLU A 106 9.93 -4.82 -14.97
N LEU A 107 9.62 -4.45 -13.73
CA LEU A 107 10.31 -3.39 -13.00
C LEU A 107 10.95 -3.99 -11.75
N THR A 108 12.14 -3.50 -11.40
CA THR A 108 12.82 -3.84 -10.16
C THR A 108 12.77 -2.64 -9.23
N LEU A 109 12.21 -2.85 -8.06
CA LEU A 109 12.26 -1.90 -6.95
C LEU A 109 13.40 -2.25 -6.01
N PRO A 110 14.16 -1.25 -5.52
CA PRO A 110 15.03 -1.48 -4.38
C PRO A 110 14.20 -1.86 -3.16
N ARG A 111 14.86 -2.41 -2.15
CA ARG A 111 14.24 -2.77 -0.88
C ARG A 111 13.41 -1.62 -0.31
N LEU A 112 12.13 -1.87 -0.09
CA LEU A 112 11.23 -0.94 0.59
C LEU A 112 11.47 -0.95 2.11
N PRO A 113 11.22 0.16 2.82
CA PRO A 113 11.25 0.17 4.27
C PRO A 113 10.10 -0.69 4.84
N ASN A 114 10.21 -1.19 6.07
CA ASN A 114 9.05 -1.81 6.72
C ASN A 114 8.19 -0.71 7.36
N LEU A 115 7.02 -0.49 6.79
CA LEU A 115 6.04 0.49 7.29
C LEU A 115 5.00 -0.13 8.23
N ARG A 116 5.26 -1.33 8.77
CA ARG A 116 4.44 -2.05 9.74
C ARG A 116 3.08 -2.55 9.21
N ALA A 117 2.84 -2.40 7.91
CA ALA A 117 1.72 -2.98 7.18
C ALA A 117 2.21 -3.60 5.87
N PRO A 118 1.51 -4.60 5.32
CA PRO A 118 1.86 -5.16 4.02
C PRO A 118 1.88 -4.10 2.91
N TYR A 119 2.61 -4.39 1.85
CA TYR A 119 2.60 -3.64 0.61
C TYR A 119 1.64 -4.27 -0.40
N GLN A 120 1.04 -3.44 -1.24
CA GLN A 120 0.37 -3.86 -2.47
C GLN A 120 0.76 -2.90 -3.60
N PHE A 121 0.98 -3.46 -4.78
CA PHE A 121 1.24 -2.70 -5.98
C PHE A 121 -0.02 -2.69 -6.84
N ARG A 122 -0.31 -1.55 -7.47
CA ARG A 122 -1.47 -1.41 -8.35
C ARG A 122 -1.04 -0.77 -9.65
N LEU A 123 -1.52 -1.30 -10.76
CA LEU A 123 -1.23 -0.79 -12.09
C LEU A 123 -2.39 0.09 -12.54
N PHE A 124 -2.03 1.30 -12.96
CA PHE A 124 -2.95 2.30 -13.47
C PHE A 124 -2.60 2.66 -14.90
N ARG A 125 -3.65 2.85 -15.70
CA ARG A 125 -3.51 3.45 -17.02
C ARG A 125 -3.57 4.95 -16.92
N TRP A 126 -2.66 5.63 -17.61
CA TRP A 126 -2.67 7.08 -17.71
C TRP A 126 -2.49 7.50 -19.17
N PRO A 127 -3.58 7.56 -19.95
CA PRO A 127 -3.50 7.99 -21.32
C PRO A 127 -2.92 9.40 -21.42
N ALA A 128 -1.97 9.64 -22.32
CA ALA A 128 -1.32 10.95 -22.47
C ALA A 128 -2.29 12.11 -22.72
N LYS A 129 -3.48 11.84 -23.28
CA LYS A 129 -4.56 12.84 -23.46
C LYS A 129 -5.17 13.35 -22.14
N GLU A 130 -4.99 12.63 -21.04
CA GLU A 130 -5.44 13.01 -19.69
C GLU A 130 -4.35 13.75 -18.90
N TYR A 131 -3.18 13.95 -19.51
CA TYR A 131 -2.13 14.76 -18.92
C TYR A 131 -2.61 16.20 -18.69
N SER A 132 -2.33 16.72 -17.50
CA SER A 132 -2.60 18.11 -17.13
C SER A 132 -1.30 18.78 -16.72
N TYR A 133 -0.96 19.89 -17.38
CA TYR A 133 0.17 20.75 -17.05
C TYR A 133 0.02 21.47 -15.70
N HIS A 134 -1.15 21.37 -15.06
CA HIS A 134 -1.42 21.94 -13.74
C HIS A 134 -1.20 20.95 -12.58
N HIS A 135 -0.99 19.66 -12.87
CA HIS A 135 -0.77 18.64 -11.83
C HIS A 135 0.62 18.04 -11.98
N VAL A 136 1.61 18.83 -11.56
CA VAL A 136 3.03 18.50 -11.64
C VAL A 136 3.68 18.63 -10.27
N ASP A 137 4.78 17.92 -10.05
CA ASP A 137 5.59 18.08 -8.84
C ASP A 137 6.40 19.39 -8.88
N HIS A 138 7.19 19.63 -7.84
CA HIS A 138 8.03 20.83 -7.74
C HIS A 138 9.07 20.94 -8.87
N ASP A 139 9.41 19.81 -9.51
CA ASP A 139 10.38 19.75 -10.60
C ASP A 139 9.69 19.76 -11.99
N GLY A 140 8.37 19.90 -12.02
CA GLY A 140 7.56 19.96 -13.24
C GLY A 140 7.20 18.60 -13.84
N ASN A 141 7.45 17.49 -13.14
CA ASN A 141 7.06 16.17 -13.62
C ASN A 141 5.56 15.92 -13.42
N PRO A 142 4.89 15.25 -14.38
CA PRO A 142 3.50 14.81 -14.22
C PRO A 142 3.28 14.05 -12.91
N LEU A 143 2.31 14.48 -12.09
CA LEU A 143 1.86 13.71 -10.94
C LEU A 143 0.73 12.75 -11.34
N PRO A 144 0.93 11.43 -11.24
CA PRO A 144 -0.10 10.47 -11.59
C PRO A 144 -1.32 10.57 -10.69
N HIS A 145 -2.49 10.33 -11.26
CA HIS A 145 -3.73 10.15 -10.51
C HIS A 145 -4.08 8.68 -10.35
N GLY A 146 -4.67 8.33 -9.21
CA GLY A 146 -5.21 6.98 -8.96
C GLY A 146 -6.51 6.67 -9.72
N ARG A 147 -6.65 7.10 -10.97
CA ARG A 147 -7.80 6.76 -11.85
C ARG A 147 -7.39 5.66 -12.81
N HIS A 148 -8.36 4.85 -13.24
CA HIS A 148 -8.14 3.77 -14.21
C HIS A 148 -7.20 2.65 -13.71
N ARG A 149 -7.45 2.17 -12.48
CA ARG A 149 -6.83 0.94 -11.98
C ARG A 149 -7.23 -0.23 -12.87
N VAL A 150 -6.25 -0.99 -13.35
CA VAL A 150 -6.51 -2.16 -14.21
C VAL A 150 -6.00 -3.48 -13.61
N ALA A 151 -5.07 -3.42 -12.65
CA ALA A 151 -4.58 -4.62 -11.97
C ALA A 151 -4.07 -4.30 -10.55
N LEU A 152 -4.01 -5.32 -9.70
CA LEU A 152 -3.42 -5.29 -8.37
C LEU A 152 -2.55 -6.54 -8.17
N SER A 153 -1.45 -6.40 -7.43
CA SER A 153 -0.61 -7.52 -7.05
C SER A 153 -1.19 -8.23 -5.83
N GLY A 154 -0.67 -9.43 -5.55
CA GLY A 154 -0.71 -9.99 -4.21
C GLY A 154 0.02 -9.10 -3.20
N GLU A 155 -0.22 -9.32 -1.91
CA GLU A 155 0.45 -8.58 -0.84
C GLU A 155 1.91 -9.01 -0.69
N VAL A 156 2.76 -8.04 -0.35
CA VAL A 156 4.17 -8.24 0.00
C VAL A 156 4.37 -7.81 1.45
N ALA A 157 4.70 -8.73 2.35
CA ALA A 157 4.80 -8.46 3.78
C ALA A 157 6.19 -8.80 4.33
N PHE A 158 6.65 -8.06 5.35
CA PHE A 158 7.87 -8.41 6.07
C PHE A 158 7.63 -9.58 7.03
N ALA A 159 8.51 -10.58 7.00
CA ALA A 159 8.46 -11.68 7.95
C ALA A 159 8.67 -11.15 9.39
N GLY A 160 7.77 -11.51 10.30
CA GLY A 160 7.85 -11.07 11.71
C GLY A 160 7.71 -9.55 11.89
N SER A 161 7.05 -8.85 10.96
CA SER A 161 6.98 -7.38 10.93
C SER A 161 6.49 -6.72 12.21
N ALA A 162 5.62 -7.41 12.98
CA ALA A 162 5.04 -6.84 14.18
C ALA A 162 6.04 -6.69 15.32
N ALA A 163 6.75 -7.78 15.62
CA ALA A 163 7.64 -7.87 16.77
C ALA A 163 9.02 -7.27 16.53
N ARG A 164 9.43 -7.14 15.26
CA ARG A 164 10.80 -6.80 14.87
C ARG A 164 11.14 -5.33 15.17
N PRO A 165 12.22 -5.05 15.92
CA PRO A 165 12.75 -3.71 16.09
C PRO A 165 13.29 -3.14 14.78
N GLU A 166 12.89 -1.92 14.45
CA GLU A 166 13.37 -1.17 13.30
C GLU A 166 13.80 0.24 13.70
N GLN A 167 14.52 0.92 12.80
CA GLN A 167 14.93 2.32 12.99
C GLN A 167 15.61 2.54 14.34
N VAL A 168 16.61 1.72 14.63
CA VAL A 168 17.39 1.83 15.87
C VAL A 168 18.24 3.10 15.82
N HIS A 169 18.12 3.93 16.84
CA HIS A 169 18.87 5.18 17.00
C HIS A 169 19.51 5.24 18.38
N LEU A 170 20.72 5.80 18.43
CA LEU A 170 21.40 6.12 19.68
C LEU A 170 21.33 7.63 19.90
N ALA A 171 21.14 8.02 21.17
CA ALA A 171 21.21 9.41 21.58
C ALA A 171 21.92 9.52 22.94
N PHE A 172 22.68 10.59 23.15
CA PHE A 172 23.19 10.90 24.48
C PHE A 172 22.03 11.19 25.43
N ALA A 173 22.21 10.82 26.70
CA ALA A 173 21.28 11.16 27.77
C ALA A 173 21.87 12.30 28.63
N ASP A 174 21.28 12.50 29.82
CA ASP A 174 21.62 13.63 30.68
C ASP A 174 23.01 13.47 31.33
N ARG A 175 23.45 12.23 31.59
CA ARG A 175 24.75 11.94 32.20
C ARG A 175 25.75 11.38 31.19
N ALA A 176 27.04 11.61 31.43
CA ALA A 176 28.12 11.17 30.55
C ALA A 176 28.31 9.64 30.53
N ASP A 177 27.78 8.93 31.54
CA ASP A 177 27.75 7.47 31.65
C ASP A 177 26.43 6.87 31.12
N GLU A 178 25.66 7.63 30.34
CA GLU A 178 24.34 7.21 29.87
C GLU A 178 24.13 7.42 28.36
N MET A 179 23.38 6.50 27.76
CA MET A 179 23.00 6.57 26.36
C MET A 179 21.62 5.93 26.16
N ARG A 180 20.77 6.58 25.40
CA ARG A 180 19.46 6.05 25.00
C ARG A 180 19.60 5.20 23.75
N VAL A 181 18.90 4.06 23.75
CA VAL A 181 18.64 3.27 22.55
C VAL A 181 17.14 3.37 22.26
N MET A 182 16.82 3.97 21.13
CA MET A 182 15.45 4.12 20.67
C MET A 182 15.19 3.24 19.45
N PHE A 183 14.04 2.59 19.40
CA PHE A 183 13.65 1.77 18.25
C PHE A 183 12.12 1.69 18.13
N VAL A 184 11.62 1.23 16.98
CA VAL A 184 10.19 1.17 16.69
C VAL A 184 9.76 -0.27 16.43
N CYS A 185 8.63 -0.68 17.01
CA CYS A 185 7.91 -1.91 16.66
C CYS A 185 6.45 -1.61 16.28
N ALA A 186 5.76 -2.57 15.67
CA ALA A 186 4.34 -2.39 15.32
C ALA A 186 3.40 -2.55 16.52
N ASP A 187 3.82 -3.31 17.53
CA ASP A 187 3.04 -3.59 18.74
C ASP A 187 3.70 -3.02 20.01
N ALA A 188 2.94 -2.96 21.10
CA ALA A 188 3.34 -2.39 22.38
C ALA A 188 3.87 -3.41 23.41
N VAL A 189 4.16 -4.66 22.99
CA VAL A 189 4.69 -5.70 23.89
C VAL A 189 5.97 -5.22 24.56
N LYS A 190 6.20 -5.59 25.82
CA LYS A 190 7.40 -5.17 26.56
C LYS A 190 8.67 -5.65 25.84
N ARG A 191 9.65 -4.76 25.72
CA ARG A 191 11.01 -5.05 25.25
C ARG A 191 12.04 -4.56 26.26
N ALA A 192 13.29 -4.96 26.03
CA ALA A 192 14.44 -4.56 26.82
C ALA A 192 15.62 -4.31 25.89
N VAL A 193 16.56 -3.49 26.35
CA VAL A 193 17.87 -3.30 25.73
C VAL A 193 18.87 -4.11 26.53
N ARG A 194 19.63 -4.97 25.87
CA ARG A 194 20.74 -5.71 26.47
C ARG A 194 22.05 -5.15 25.94
N TYR A 195 23.03 -4.90 26.79
CA TYR A 195 24.31 -4.31 26.38
C TYR A 195 25.50 -4.79 27.21
N GLY A 196 26.69 -4.78 26.60
CA GLY A 196 27.93 -5.21 27.25
C GLY A 196 29.17 -4.93 26.41
N LEU A 197 30.33 -5.33 26.94
CA LEU A 197 31.63 -5.05 26.34
C LEU A 197 32.08 -6.09 25.31
N GLU A 198 31.65 -7.34 25.47
CA GLU A 198 32.03 -8.46 24.61
C GLU A 198 30.91 -8.77 23.63
N LYS A 199 31.19 -8.78 22.32
CA LYS A 199 30.17 -8.96 21.28
C LYS A 199 29.68 -10.41 21.19
N GLU A 200 30.61 -11.36 21.28
CA GLU A 200 30.36 -12.78 21.08
C GLU A 200 29.88 -13.48 22.36
N GLU A 201 30.15 -12.91 23.53
CA GLU A 201 29.73 -13.43 24.83
C GLU A 201 28.74 -12.47 25.51
N GLU A 202 27.44 -12.74 25.30
CA GLU A 202 26.35 -11.99 25.97
C GLU A 202 26.28 -12.27 27.49
N LYS A 203 27.10 -13.18 27.99
CA LYS A 203 27.15 -13.54 29.40
C LYS A 203 27.66 -12.33 30.19
N GLY A 204 26.82 -11.82 31.08
CA GLY A 204 27.12 -10.62 31.86
C GLY A 204 26.72 -9.31 31.20
N TRP A 205 26.03 -9.34 30.04
CA TRP A 205 25.37 -8.15 29.52
C TRP A 205 24.30 -7.66 30.50
N THR A 206 24.25 -6.35 30.68
CA THR A 206 23.22 -5.68 31.47
C THR A 206 21.94 -5.59 30.64
N GLU A 207 20.79 -5.80 31.28
CA GLU A 207 19.47 -5.67 30.67
C GLU A 207 18.71 -4.52 31.32
N VAL A 208 18.14 -3.62 30.50
CA VAL A 208 17.31 -2.51 30.94
C VAL A 208 15.97 -2.54 30.22
N GLY A 209 14.88 -2.33 30.95
CA GLY A 209 13.56 -2.20 30.35
C GLY A 209 13.42 -0.91 29.55
N THR A 210 12.47 -0.89 28.63
CA THR A 210 12.17 0.28 27.79
C THR A 210 10.87 0.96 28.21
N GLU A 211 10.83 2.28 28.18
CA GLU A 211 9.57 3.02 28.12
C GLU A 211 8.94 2.90 26.73
N VAL A 212 7.61 2.82 26.66
CA VAL A 212 6.88 2.67 25.39
C VAL A 212 5.98 3.88 25.16
N ARG A 213 6.10 4.52 24.01
CA ARG A 213 5.31 5.70 23.63
C ARG A 213 4.76 5.57 22.22
N THR A 214 3.63 6.23 21.96
CA THR A 214 3.06 6.35 20.63
C THR A 214 2.28 7.67 20.53
N TYR A 215 1.83 8.01 19.33
CA TYR A 215 0.89 9.10 19.10
C TYR A 215 -0.19 8.65 18.12
N GLU A 216 -1.36 9.27 18.23
CA GLU A 216 -2.53 9.01 17.41
C GLU A 216 -2.80 10.20 16.48
N GLN A 217 -3.64 9.99 15.47
CA GLN A 217 -4.01 11.02 14.50
C GLN A 217 -4.51 12.30 15.18
N LYS A 218 -5.30 12.15 16.26
CA LYS A 218 -5.85 13.26 17.04
C LYS A 218 -4.79 14.14 17.73
N HIS A 219 -3.56 13.66 17.84
CA HIS A 219 -2.45 14.44 18.39
C HIS A 219 -1.77 15.33 17.34
N MET A 220 -2.12 15.19 16.06
CA MET A 220 -1.61 16.04 14.97
C MET A 220 -2.41 17.34 14.91
N CYS A 221 -1.72 18.48 14.76
CA CYS A 221 -2.36 19.80 14.79
C CYS A 221 -3.15 20.10 13.52
N ASP A 222 -2.54 19.85 12.36
CA ASP A 222 -3.05 20.35 11.08
C ASP A 222 -2.95 19.32 9.95
N ALA A 223 -3.67 19.61 8.87
CA ALA A 223 -3.62 18.87 7.63
C ALA A 223 -2.22 18.99 6.98
N PRO A 224 -1.73 17.94 6.30
CA PRO A 224 -2.39 16.65 6.07
C PRO A 224 -2.16 15.63 7.19
N ALA A 225 -1.39 15.97 8.24
CA ALA A 225 -0.98 15.01 9.27
C ALA A 225 -2.15 14.51 10.12
N ASN A 226 -3.15 15.37 10.37
CA ASN A 226 -4.38 15.01 11.08
C ASN A 226 -5.47 14.42 10.17
N ASP A 227 -5.25 14.36 8.85
CA ASP A 227 -6.19 13.81 7.87
C ASP A 227 -5.90 12.34 7.58
N SER A 228 -6.89 11.59 7.10
CA SER A 228 -6.73 10.15 6.81
C SER A 228 -5.69 9.84 5.73
N VAL A 229 -5.45 10.80 4.82
CA VAL A 229 -4.49 10.65 3.72
C VAL A 229 -3.05 10.77 4.20
N GLY A 230 -2.75 11.73 5.07
CA GLY A 230 -1.39 11.95 5.59
C GLY A 230 -1.09 11.19 6.88
N TRP A 231 -2.10 10.68 7.57
CA TRP A 231 -1.92 9.93 8.80
C TRP A 231 -1.51 8.48 8.56
N ARG A 232 -0.46 8.05 9.26
CA ARG A 232 -0.05 6.65 9.35
C ARG A 232 0.34 6.34 10.78
N HIS A 233 -0.16 5.23 11.32
CA HIS A 233 0.20 4.82 12.68
C HIS A 233 1.73 4.64 12.78
N PRO A 234 2.40 5.37 13.69
CA PRO A 234 3.86 5.36 13.77
C PRO A 234 4.41 4.04 14.30
N GLY A 235 3.55 3.22 14.92
CA GLY A 235 3.94 2.06 15.72
C GLY A 235 4.12 2.48 17.16
N PHE A 236 5.02 1.81 17.87
CA PHE A 236 5.36 2.10 19.25
C PHE A 236 6.86 2.35 19.33
N VAL A 237 7.24 3.50 19.86
CA VAL A 237 8.62 3.89 20.10
C VAL A 237 9.02 3.36 21.48
N PHE A 238 10.09 2.59 21.50
CA PHE A 238 10.71 2.04 22.69
C PHE A 238 11.95 2.87 23.01
N ASP A 239 12.09 3.31 24.25
CA ASP A 239 13.19 4.13 24.74
C ASP A 239 13.84 3.43 25.94
N GLY A 240 15.04 2.89 25.74
CA GLY A 240 15.83 2.24 26.80
C GLY A 240 17.05 3.07 27.18
N LEU A 241 17.23 3.32 28.47
CA LEU A 241 18.38 4.05 29.01
C LEU A 241 19.48 3.09 29.46
N MET A 242 20.55 2.99 28.69
CA MET A 242 21.78 2.34 29.14
C MET A 242 22.51 3.27 30.10
N ASN A 243 23.02 2.74 31.21
CA ASN A 243 23.66 3.52 32.27
C ASN A 243 24.92 2.82 32.80
N GLY A 244 25.73 3.54 33.59
CA GLY A 244 27.01 3.01 34.09
C GLY A 244 28.01 2.75 32.98
N LEU A 245 27.92 3.48 31.87
CA LEU A 245 28.83 3.37 30.74
C LEU A 245 30.16 4.08 31.05
N GLU A 246 31.28 3.46 30.67
CA GLU A 246 32.58 4.10 30.75
C GLU A 246 32.81 5.02 29.54
N PRO A 247 33.11 6.31 29.74
CA PRO A 247 33.37 7.23 28.63
C PRO A 247 34.52 6.77 27.74
N GLY A 248 34.34 6.93 26.42
CA GLY A 248 35.34 6.52 25.42
C GLY A 248 35.41 5.02 25.17
N ARG A 249 34.57 4.20 25.83
CA ARG A 249 34.55 2.76 25.64
C ARG A 249 33.46 2.32 24.66
N ARG A 250 33.76 1.30 23.86
CA ARG A 250 32.80 0.70 22.93
C ARG A 250 31.94 -0.33 23.66
N TYR A 251 30.62 -0.22 23.48
CA TYR A 251 29.64 -1.19 23.95
C TYR A 251 28.91 -1.81 22.75
N PHE A 252 28.52 -3.06 22.89
CA PHE A 252 27.62 -3.77 21.99
C PHE A 252 26.25 -3.84 22.64
N TYR A 253 25.19 -3.82 21.81
CA TYR A 253 23.82 -3.85 22.32
C TYR A 253 22.89 -4.63 21.39
N LYS A 254 21.77 -5.09 21.96
CA LYS A 254 20.67 -5.78 21.28
C LYS A 254 19.33 -5.26 21.81
N VAL A 255 18.36 -5.21 20.91
CA VAL A 255 16.96 -4.79 21.13
C VAL A 255 16.01 -5.84 20.57
#